data_AF-A0A9D7HGF8-F1
#
_entry.id   AF-A0A9D7HGF8-F1
#
_cell.length_a   1.000
_cell.length_b   1.000
_cell.length_c   1.000
_cell.angle_alpha   90.00
_cell.angle_beta   90.00
_cell.angle_gamma   90.00
#
_symmetry.space_group_name_H-M   'P 1'
#
loop_
_entity.id
_entity.type
_entity.pdbx_description
1 polymer ?
#
loop_
_entity_poly.entity_id
_entity_poly.type
_entity_poly.pdbx_seq_one_letter_code
_entity_poly.pdbx_strand_id
1 'polypeptide(L)'
;MRTPLFILLAAILLQACESDPTQSPQYQQLSEDAERSEATVAQRDSAINDLFGTMNRISENLRTIRAKQGQLAKPGEGVETDGDVEQRIMDDIASIDGLLAENKSLMEKLRKQAKKSAASIAELERTVADLESTVAAKDTEIVALKEELSSANASLATLIDMYRDKSQVADMQRTDLNTAWYSVGTAKELRTNGVLTKSGGVAGIGATNKLNTENLAQTYFTRMDITTTLEIPVMAKKAMLATSHPAGSYKFEGGAEKLVIIDPNAFWSLSKYLVIVVE
;
A
#
# COMPACT_ATOMS: atom_id res chain seq x y z
N MET A 1 -0.98 -118.70 20.76
CA MET A 1 0.04 -117.63 20.71
C MET A 1 -0.40 -116.54 19.72
N ARG A 2 -1.32 -115.63 20.08
CA ARG A 2 -1.73 -114.51 19.21
C ARG A 2 -2.05 -113.19 19.95
N THR A 3 -2.18 -113.23 21.28
CA THR A 3 -2.50 -112.08 22.14
C THR A 3 -1.35 -111.12 22.47
N PRO A 4 -0.04 -111.47 22.50
CA PRO A 4 1.00 -110.50 22.84
C PRO A 4 1.35 -109.55 21.68
N LEU A 5 1.02 -109.91 20.43
CA LEU A 5 1.32 -109.09 19.24
C LEU A 5 0.39 -107.88 19.11
N PHE A 6 -0.87 -108.01 19.54
CA PHE A 6 -1.86 -106.92 19.46
C PHE A 6 -1.63 -105.82 20.51
N ILE A 7 -1.10 -106.16 21.68
CA ILE A 7 -0.79 -105.19 22.74
C ILE A 7 0.46 -104.37 22.37
N LEU A 8 1.45 -105.00 21.73
CA LEU A 8 2.63 -104.30 21.23
C LEU A 8 2.29 -103.34 20.06
N LEU A 9 1.37 -103.72 19.18
CA LEU A 9 0.93 -102.88 18.06
C LEU A 9 0.08 -101.68 18.52
N ALA A 10 -0.74 -101.85 19.56
CA ALA A 10 -1.53 -100.78 20.14
C ALA A 10 -0.67 -99.75 20.91
N ALA A 11 0.43 -100.20 21.55
CA ALA A 11 1.36 -99.31 22.24
C ALA A 11 2.21 -98.44 21.27
N ILE A 12 2.52 -98.95 20.07
CA ILE A 12 3.24 -98.20 19.03
C ILE A 12 2.33 -97.16 18.35
N LEU A 13 1.02 -97.42 18.26
CA LEU A 13 0.04 -96.47 17.70
C LEU A 13 -0.27 -95.30 18.65
N LEU A 14 -0.13 -95.47 19.97
CA LEU A 14 -0.31 -94.39 20.95
C LEU A 14 0.89 -93.44 21.04
N GLN A 15 2.12 -93.91 20.76
CA GLN A 15 3.31 -93.04 20.69
C GLN A 15 3.41 -92.22 19.40
N ALA A 16 2.56 -92.49 18.40
CA ALA A 16 2.53 -91.75 17.13
C ALA A 16 1.67 -90.47 17.17
N CYS A 17 0.99 -90.19 18.29
CA CYS A 17 0.06 -89.06 18.46
C CYS A 17 0.40 -88.16 19.66
N GLU A 18 1.68 -87.97 19.99
CA GLU A 18 2.06 -87.17 21.16
C GLU A 18 2.86 -85.89 20.86
N SER A 19 3.23 -85.60 19.60
CA SER A 19 3.88 -84.31 19.28
C SER A 19 2.85 -83.28 18.85
N ASP A 20 2.59 -82.30 19.74
CA ASP A 20 1.80 -81.11 19.44
C ASP A 20 2.34 -80.44 18.15
N PRO A 21 1.52 -80.30 17.09
CA PRO A 21 1.97 -79.77 15.80
C PRO A 21 2.55 -78.35 15.92
N THR A 22 2.19 -77.60 16.98
CA THR A 22 2.73 -76.27 17.27
C THR A 22 4.17 -76.28 17.78
N GLN A 23 4.68 -77.41 18.27
CA GLN A 23 6.06 -77.58 18.73
C GLN A 23 7.00 -78.10 17.64
N SER A 24 6.49 -78.37 16.44
CA SER A 24 7.34 -78.77 15.33
C SER A 24 8.26 -77.61 14.90
N PRO A 25 9.55 -77.86 14.58
CA PRO A 25 10.48 -76.80 14.18
C PRO A 25 10.01 -75.98 12.97
N GLN A 26 9.26 -76.62 12.06
CA GLN A 26 8.70 -75.97 10.88
C GLN A 26 7.56 -75.00 11.25
N TYR A 27 6.71 -75.36 12.22
CA TYR A 27 5.64 -74.48 12.67
C TYR A 27 6.19 -73.26 13.43
N GLN A 28 7.22 -73.46 14.26
CA GLN A 28 7.90 -72.36 14.96
C GLN A 28 8.55 -71.37 13.97
N GLN A 29 9.25 -71.88 12.96
CA GLN A 29 9.81 -71.03 11.89
C GLN A 29 8.72 -70.27 11.13
N LEU A 30 7.61 -70.93 10.79
CA LEU A 30 6.51 -70.29 10.08
C LEU A 30 5.85 -69.18 10.91
N SER A 31 5.74 -69.38 12.24
CA SER A 31 5.22 -68.39 13.18
C SER A 31 6.16 -67.20 13.32
N GLU A 32 7.46 -67.44 13.48
CA GLU A 32 8.48 -66.38 13.52
C GLU A 32 8.53 -65.57 12.23
N ASP A 33 8.43 -66.23 11.07
CA ASP A 33 8.38 -65.57 9.77
C ASP A 33 7.08 -64.76 9.59
N ALA A 34 5.94 -65.25 10.08
CA ALA A 34 4.68 -64.52 10.06
C ALA A 34 4.75 -63.25 10.93
N GLU A 35 5.24 -63.37 12.17
CA GLU A 35 5.43 -62.23 13.08
C GLU A 35 6.42 -61.20 12.51
N ARG A 36 7.52 -61.67 11.90
CA ARG A 36 8.50 -60.80 11.24
C ARG A 36 7.92 -60.08 10.03
N SER A 37 7.10 -60.76 9.24
CA SER A 37 6.40 -60.18 8.09
C SER A 37 5.41 -59.11 8.55
N GLU A 38 4.61 -59.40 9.57
CA GLU A 38 3.63 -58.49 10.15
C GLU A 38 4.30 -57.23 10.73
N ALA A 39 5.42 -57.40 11.46
CA ALA A 39 6.23 -56.29 11.95
C ALA A 39 6.81 -55.43 10.82
N THR A 40 7.22 -56.05 9.71
CA THR A 40 7.75 -55.34 8.53
C THR A 40 6.64 -54.55 7.82
N VAL A 41 5.43 -55.12 7.69
CA VAL A 41 4.26 -54.45 7.12
C VAL A 41 3.84 -53.28 7.99
N ALA A 42 3.72 -53.46 9.31
CA ALA A 42 3.39 -52.39 10.24
C ALA A 42 4.41 -51.24 10.20
N GLN A 43 5.70 -51.55 10.07
CA GLN A 43 6.75 -50.55 9.92
C GLN A 43 6.64 -49.79 8.60
N ARG A 44 6.26 -50.46 7.50
CA ARG A 44 6.04 -49.82 6.20
C ARG A 44 4.79 -48.95 6.19
N ASP A 45 3.69 -49.41 6.77
CA ASP A 45 2.45 -48.64 6.88
C ASP A 45 2.65 -47.37 7.69
N SER A 46 3.41 -47.45 8.80
CA SER A 46 3.79 -46.27 9.58
C SER A 46 4.65 -45.30 8.78
N ALA A 47 5.59 -45.78 7.95
CA ALA A 47 6.43 -44.93 7.11
C ALA A 47 5.63 -44.23 5.99
N ILE A 48 4.67 -44.95 5.39
CA ILE A 48 3.75 -44.42 4.39
C ILE A 48 2.84 -43.34 5.00
N ASN A 49 2.33 -43.55 6.20
CA ASN A 49 1.51 -42.56 6.91
C ASN A 49 2.30 -41.29 7.26
N ASP A 50 3.55 -41.40 7.74
CA ASP A 50 4.41 -40.24 8.03
C ASP A 50 4.76 -39.44 6.76
N LEU A 51 4.92 -40.14 5.63
CA LEU A 51 5.14 -39.53 4.33
C LEU A 51 3.92 -38.76 3.84
N PHE A 52 2.71 -39.36 3.87
CA PHE A 52 1.47 -38.65 3.53
C PHE A 52 1.21 -37.47 4.47
N GLY A 53 1.53 -37.60 5.76
CA GLY A 53 1.46 -36.49 6.72
C GLY A 53 2.40 -35.33 6.34
N THR A 54 3.62 -35.65 5.90
CA THR A 54 4.60 -34.65 5.43
C THR A 54 4.11 -33.97 4.14
N MET A 55 3.57 -34.73 3.19
CA MET A 55 2.99 -34.20 1.93
C MET A 55 1.79 -33.28 2.18
N ASN A 56 0.91 -33.66 3.11
CA ASN A 56 -0.27 -32.87 3.47
C ASN A 56 0.15 -31.52 4.09
N ARG A 57 1.17 -31.51 4.96
CA ARG A 57 1.70 -30.26 5.53
C ARG A 57 2.29 -29.34 4.47
N ILE A 58 3.09 -29.87 3.55
CA ILE A 58 3.63 -29.08 2.43
C ILE A 58 2.49 -28.48 1.59
N SER A 59 1.48 -29.29 1.27
CA SER A 59 0.32 -28.85 0.48
C SER A 59 -0.46 -27.73 1.18
N GLU A 60 -0.64 -27.83 2.50
CA GLU A 60 -1.33 -26.83 3.29
C GLU A 60 -0.54 -25.52 3.41
N ASN A 61 0.78 -25.62 3.60
CA ASN A 61 1.68 -24.47 3.57
C ASN A 61 1.62 -23.76 2.20
N LEU A 62 1.63 -24.51 1.09
CA LEU A 62 1.53 -23.94 -0.26
C LEU A 62 0.18 -23.23 -0.51
N ARG A 63 -0.93 -23.78 0.02
CA ARG A 63 -2.24 -23.10 -0.04
C ARG A 63 -2.21 -21.79 0.73
N THR A 64 -1.63 -21.80 1.94
CA THR A 64 -1.51 -20.61 2.78
C THR A 64 -0.64 -19.55 2.13
N ILE A 65 0.52 -19.92 1.56
CA ILE A 65 1.38 -19.03 0.79
C ILE A 65 0.59 -18.38 -0.34
N ARG A 66 -0.16 -19.18 -1.13
CA ARG A 66 -0.95 -18.66 -2.25
C ARG A 66 -2.02 -17.67 -1.81
N ALA A 67 -2.70 -17.94 -0.69
CA ALA A 67 -3.70 -17.05 -0.14
C ALA A 67 -3.09 -15.70 0.26
N LYS A 68 -1.94 -15.71 0.96
CA LYS A 68 -1.20 -14.51 1.35
C LYS A 68 -0.66 -13.73 0.14
N GLN A 69 -0.09 -14.42 -0.86
CA GLN A 69 0.30 -13.79 -2.13
C GLN A 69 -0.88 -13.09 -2.82
N GLY A 70 -2.08 -13.69 -2.79
CA GLY A 70 -3.29 -13.07 -3.33
C GLY A 70 -3.76 -11.83 -2.58
N GLN A 71 -3.42 -11.71 -1.28
CA GLN A 71 -3.68 -10.51 -0.49
C GLN A 71 -2.66 -9.40 -0.82
N LEU A 72 -1.40 -9.75 -1.07
CA LEU A 72 -0.40 -8.79 -1.54
C LEU A 72 -0.74 -8.19 -2.91
N ALA A 73 -1.36 -8.99 -3.79
CA ALA A 73 -1.76 -8.56 -5.13
C ALA A 73 -3.03 -7.69 -5.17
N LYS A 74 -3.77 -7.58 -4.07
CA LYS A 74 -5.02 -6.80 -4.00
C LYS A 74 -4.85 -5.64 -3.03
N PRO A 75 -4.95 -4.38 -3.48
CA PRO A 75 -5.15 -3.26 -2.58
C PRO A 75 -6.41 -3.53 -1.75
N GLY A 76 -6.33 -3.41 -0.43
CA GLY A 76 -7.45 -3.71 0.46
C GLY A 76 -8.72 -2.94 0.04
N GLU A 77 -9.86 -3.63 -0.04
CA GLU A 77 -11.17 -2.97 -0.18
C GLU A 77 -11.55 -2.37 1.18
N GLY A 78 -11.10 -1.15 1.45
CA GLY A 78 -11.39 -0.41 2.68
C GLY A 78 -10.62 0.91 2.77
N VAL A 79 -11.12 1.85 3.58
CA VAL A 79 -10.35 3.04 3.99
C VAL A 79 -9.34 2.59 5.04
N GLU A 80 -8.25 1.99 4.59
CA GLU A 80 -7.09 1.67 5.43
C GLU A 80 -6.09 2.83 5.37
N THR A 81 -5.54 3.20 6.52
CA THR A 81 -4.46 4.19 6.59
C THR A 81 -3.19 3.58 6.00
N ASP A 82 -2.38 4.38 5.31
CA ASP A 82 -1.18 3.95 4.58
C ASP A 82 -0.23 3.06 5.44
N GLY A 83 -0.11 3.38 6.75
CA GLY A 83 0.71 2.62 7.70
C GLY A 83 0.16 1.23 8.08
N ASP A 84 -1.16 1.03 8.05
CA ASP A 84 -1.77 -0.27 8.36
C ASP A 84 -1.57 -1.27 7.22
N VAL A 85 -1.54 -0.76 5.98
CA VAL A 85 -1.30 -1.55 4.76
C VAL A 85 0.15 -2.02 4.70
N GLU A 86 1.11 -1.13 4.97
CA GLU A 86 2.54 -1.46 4.97
C GLU A 86 2.86 -2.53 6.02
N GLN A 87 2.38 -2.37 7.25
CA GLN A 87 2.64 -3.32 8.33
C GLN A 87 2.07 -4.71 8.00
N ARG A 88 0.83 -4.77 7.49
CA ARG A 88 0.22 -6.05 7.08
C ARG A 88 1.06 -6.75 6.00
N ILE A 89 1.52 -6.01 5.00
CA ILE A 89 2.32 -6.58 3.92
C ILE A 89 3.64 -7.16 4.45
N MET A 90 4.30 -6.45 5.38
CA MET A 90 5.54 -6.95 6.00
C MET A 90 5.30 -8.22 6.82
N ASP A 91 4.19 -8.27 7.57
CA ASP A 91 3.81 -9.44 8.36
C ASP A 91 3.47 -10.65 7.46
N ASP A 92 2.77 -10.41 6.34
CA ASP A 92 2.46 -11.45 5.36
C ASP A 92 3.72 -11.99 4.68
N ILE A 93 4.67 -11.11 4.32
CA ILE A 93 5.96 -11.50 3.76
C ILE A 93 6.76 -12.36 4.75
N ALA A 94 6.86 -11.94 6.01
CA ALA A 94 7.60 -12.69 7.03
C ALA A 94 6.98 -14.07 7.27
N SER A 95 5.65 -14.14 7.26
CA SER A 95 4.92 -15.41 7.36
C SER A 95 5.16 -16.32 6.16
N ILE A 96 5.14 -15.79 4.93
CA ILE A 96 5.44 -16.54 3.71
C ILE A 96 6.87 -17.11 3.75
N ASP A 97 7.86 -16.29 4.13
CA ASP A 97 9.27 -16.71 4.22
C ASP A 97 9.43 -17.87 5.23
N GLY A 98 8.73 -17.80 6.36
CA GLY A 98 8.69 -18.89 7.35
C GLY A 98 8.11 -20.20 6.80
N LEU A 99 6.98 -20.12 6.08
CA LEU A 99 6.33 -21.29 5.47
C LEU A 99 7.18 -21.93 4.37
N LEU A 100 7.91 -21.13 3.60
CA LEU A 100 8.85 -21.63 2.60
C LEU A 100 10.05 -22.33 3.24
N ALA A 101 10.59 -21.78 4.32
CA ALA A 101 11.68 -22.41 5.07
C ALA A 101 11.22 -23.75 5.66
N GLU A 102 10.01 -23.82 6.22
CA GLU A 102 9.43 -25.08 6.69
C GLU A 102 9.25 -26.07 5.53
N ASN A 103 8.70 -25.63 4.39
CA ASN A 103 8.53 -26.48 3.21
C ASN A 103 9.86 -27.06 2.71
N LYS A 104 10.95 -26.27 2.69
CA LYS A 104 12.29 -26.76 2.34
C LYS A 104 12.74 -27.89 3.27
N SER A 105 12.55 -27.72 4.59
CA SER A 105 12.86 -28.76 5.58
C SER A 105 11.98 -30.02 5.42
N LEU A 106 10.68 -29.83 5.21
CA LEU A 106 9.74 -30.93 4.99
C LEU A 106 10.05 -31.68 3.68
N MET A 107 10.48 -30.98 2.63
CA MET A 107 10.92 -31.61 1.38
C MET A 107 12.18 -32.46 1.58
N GLU A 108 13.16 -32.00 2.36
CA GLU A 108 14.30 -32.83 2.72
C GLU A 108 13.90 -34.08 3.51
N LYS A 109 12.95 -33.94 4.44
CA LYS A 109 12.38 -35.06 5.20
C LYS A 109 11.67 -36.04 4.27
N LEU A 110 10.82 -35.52 3.37
CA LEU A 110 10.05 -36.29 2.39
C LEU A 110 10.96 -37.06 1.44
N ARG A 111 12.03 -36.42 0.92
CA ARG A 111 13.09 -37.07 0.12
C ARG A 111 13.74 -38.23 0.86
N LYS A 112 14.14 -38.03 2.12
CA LYS A 112 14.78 -39.07 2.94
C LYS A 112 13.82 -40.25 3.21
N GLN A 113 12.56 -39.96 3.51
CA GLN A 113 11.51 -40.97 3.71
C GLN A 113 11.24 -41.77 2.44
N ALA A 114 11.08 -41.09 1.30
CA ALA A 114 10.88 -41.72 -0.01
C ALA A 114 12.03 -42.67 -0.36
N LYS A 115 13.29 -42.25 -0.16
CA LYS A 115 14.49 -43.06 -0.42
C LYS A 115 14.63 -44.27 0.52
N LYS A 116 14.15 -44.17 1.77
CA LYS A 116 14.22 -45.25 2.78
C LYS A 116 13.15 -46.31 2.56
N SER A 117 12.04 -45.97 1.89
CA SER A 117 11.02 -46.94 1.50
C SER A 117 11.52 -47.75 0.29
N ALA A 118 12.22 -48.85 0.55
CA ALA A 118 12.84 -49.74 -0.46
C ALA A 118 11.85 -50.41 -1.45
N ALA A 119 10.57 -50.03 -1.41
CA ALA A 119 9.51 -50.52 -2.28
C ALA A 119 9.15 -49.53 -3.42
N SER A 120 9.96 -48.47 -3.61
CA SER A 120 9.81 -47.38 -4.58
C SER A 120 8.69 -47.55 -5.61
N ILE A 121 7.56 -46.90 -5.33
CA ILE A 121 6.61 -46.51 -6.36
C ILE A 121 7.24 -45.28 -7.02
N ALA A 122 7.69 -45.39 -8.28
CA ALA A 122 8.28 -44.29 -9.06
C ALA A 122 7.43 -42.99 -9.02
N GLU A 123 6.12 -43.14 -8.80
CA GLU A 123 5.15 -42.06 -8.59
C GLU A 123 5.51 -41.12 -7.42
N LEU A 124 6.11 -41.66 -6.35
CA LEU A 124 6.43 -40.88 -5.16
C LEU A 124 7.65 -39.98 -5.38
N GLU A 125 8.68 -40.52 -6.03
CA GLU A 125 9.85 -39.74 -6.43
C GLU A 125 9.45 -38.65 -7.43
N ARG A 126 8.52 -38.96 -8.34
CA ARG A 126 7.93 -37.98 -9.26
C ARG A 126 7.20 -36.85 -8.51
N THR A 127 6.37 -37.21 -7.53
CA THR A 127 5.63 -36.23 -6.71
C THR A 127 6.58 -35.32 -5.93
N VAL A 128 7.66 -35.87 -5.38
CA VAL A 128 8.71 -35.10 -4.68
C VAL A 128 9.39 -34.10 -5.62
N ALA A 129 9.75 -34.54 -6.84
CA ALA A 129 10.34 -33.66 -7.84
C ALA A 129 9.39 -32.52 -8.27
N ASP A 130 8.10 -32.80 -8.44
CA ASP A 130 7.09 -31.79 -8.79
C ASP A 130 6.89 -30.77 -7.65
N LEU A 131 6.89 -31.21 -6.39
CA LEU A 131 6.81 -30.32 -5.23
C LEU A 131 8.05 -29.42 -5.10
N GLU A 132 9.25 -29.94 -5.38
CA GLU A 132 10.48 -29.15 -5.43
C GLU A 132 10.42 -28.06 -6.49
N SER A 133 9.99 -28.42 -7.70
CA SER A 133 9.84 -27.46 -8.80
C SER A 133 8.83 -26.37 -8.42
N THR A 134 7.73 -26.75 -7.77
CA THR A 134 6.70 -25.81 -7.31
C THR A 134 7.25 -24.85 -6.24
N VAL A 135 7.98 -25.35 -5.24
CA VAL A 135 8.58 -24.50 -4.19
C VAL A 135 9.60 -23.54 -4.79
N ALA A 136 10.45 -24.00 -5.71
CA ALA A 136 11.43 -23.15 -6.38
C ALA A 136 10.78 -22.06 -7.25
N ALA A 137 9.69 -22.38 -7.94
CA ALA A 137 8.91 -21.40 -8.70
C ALA A 137 8.27 -20.36 -7.76
N LYS A 138 7.75 -20.79 -6.61
CA LYS A 138 7.18 -19.89 -5.61
C LYS A 138 8.21 -18.98 -4.96
N ASP A 139 9.40 -19.47 -4.64
CA ASP A 139 10.52 -18.64 -4.16
C ASP A 139 10.82 -17.51 -5.16
N THR A 140 10.87 -17.82 -6.45
CA THR A 140 11.16 -16.84 -7.52
C THR A 140 10.05 -15.81 -7.66
N GLU A 141 8.78 -16.24 -7.63
CA GLU A 141 7.62 -15.34 -7.67
C GLU A 141 7.59 -14.37 -6.48
N ILE A 142 7.98 -14.83 -5.29
CA ILE A 142 8.03 -13.99 -4.08
C ILE A 142 9.11 -12.91 -4.19
N VAL A 143 10.27 -13.24 -4.75
CA VAL A 143 11.32 -12.25 -5.01
C VAL A 143 10.81 -11.17 -5.97
N ALA A 144 10.16 -11.56 -7.07
CA ALA A 144 9.60 -10.61 -8.03
C ALA A 144 8.52 -9.71 -7.40
N LEU A 145 7.60 -10.28 -6.62
CA LEU A 145 6.57 -9.50 -5.92
C LEU A 145 7.16 -8.51 -4.90
N LYS A 146 8.24 -8.90 -4.20
CA LYS A 146 8.97 -8.01 -3.27
C LYS A 146 9.60 -6.82 -4.02
N GLU A 147 10.17 -7.06 -5.20
CA GLU A 147 10.75 -6.00 -6.04
C GLU A 147 9.68 -5.04 -6.59
N GLU A 148 8.57 -5.59 -7.10
CA GLU A 148 7.44 -4.80 -7.59
C GLU A 148 6.85 -3.90 -6.50
N LEU A 149 6.66 -4.45 -5.28
CA LEU A 149 6.16 -3.69 -4.13
C LEU A 149 7.11 -2.55 -3.75
N SER A 150 8.41 -2.81 -3.69
CA SER A 150 9.42 -1.79 -3.40
C SER A 150 9.39 -0.66 -4.44
N SER A 151 9.27 -1.01 -5.72
CA SER A 151 9.16 -0.04 -6.81
C SER A 151 7.86 0.78 -6.73
N ALA A 152 6.74 0.14 -6.41
CA ALA A 152 5.45 0.79 -6.23
C ALA A 152 5.48 1.77 -5.05
N ASN A 153 6.05 1.38 -3.90
CA ASN A 153 6.20 2.24 -2.73
C ASN A 153 7.06 3.47 -3.02
N ALA A 154 8.19 3.30 -3.71
CA ALA A 154 9.04 4.42 -4.11
C ALA A 154 8.32 5.39 -5.08
N SER A 155 7.52 4.85 -5.99
CA SER A 155 6.70 5.63 -6.92
C SER A 155 5.59 6.40 -6.20
N LEU A 156 4.94 5.78 -5.22
CA LEU A 156 3.90 6.42 -4.41
C LEU A 156 4.47 7.58 -3.58
N ALA A 157 5.61 7.38 -2.92
CA ALA A 157 6.29 8.44 -2.17
C ALA A 157 6.61 9.66 -3.05
N THR A 158 7.14 9.41 -4.26
CA THR A 158 7.41 10.45 -5.25
C THR A 158 6.14 11.20 -5.65
N LEU A 159 5.03 10.48 -5.88
CA LEU A 159 3.75 11.08 -6.28
C LEU A 159 3.15 11.94 -5.16
N ILE A 160 3.28 11.52 -3.90
CA ILE A 160 2.84 12.29 -2.72
C ILE A 160 3.60 13.61 -2.62
N ASP A 161 4.92 13.59 -2.78
CA ASP A 161 5.75 14.81 -2.73
C ASP A 161 5.41 15.77 -3.88
N MET A 162 5.29 15.25 -5.11
CA MET A 162 4.84 16.05 -6.26
C MET A 162 3.46 16.68 -6.05
N TYR A 163 2.54 15.95 -5.42
CA TYR A 163 1.20 16.46 -5.12
C TYR A 163 1.24 17.58 -4.07
N ARG A 164 2.04 17.42 -3.01
CA ARG A 164 2.24 18.47 -1.99
C ARG A 164 2.81 19.74 -2.60
N ASP A 165 3.86 19.62 -3.41
CA ASP A 165 4.47 20.76 -4.10
C ASP A 165 3.46 21.47 -5.02
N LYS A 166 2.71 20.70 -5.81
CA LYS A 166 1.66 21.27 -6.68
C LYS A 166 0.55 21.96 -5.90
N SER A 167 0.09 21.38 -4.80
CA SER A 167 -0.93 21.99 -3.95
C SER A 167 -0.42 23.32 -3.37
N GLN A 168 0.81 23.33 -2.87
CA GLN A 168 1.41 24.54 -2.31
C GLN A 168 1.56 25.63 -3.38
N VAL A 169 2.02 25.28 -4.58
CA VAL A 169 2.13 26.22 -5.70
C VAL A 169 0.75 26.75 -6.11
N ALA A 170 -0.28 25.88 -6.15
CA ALA A 170 -1.64 26.30 -6.47
C ALA A 170 -2.20 27.27 -5.42
N ASP A 171 -1.94 27.03 -4.13
CA ASP A 171 -2.37 27.92 -3.04
C ASP A 171 -1.65 29.27 -3.07
N MET A 172 -0.35 29.28 -3.37
CA MET A 172 0.40 30.52 -3.59
C MET A 172 -0.15 31.29 -4.78
N GLN A 173 -0.32 30.65 -5.93
CA GLN A 173 -0.88 31.28 -7.13
C GLN A 173 -2.30 31.82 -6.89
N ARG A 174 -3.14 31.07 -6.17
CA ARG A 174 -4.47 31.51 -5.79
C ARG A 174 -4.40 32.75 -4.91
N THR A 175 -3.50 32.77 -3.93
CA THR A 175 -3.27 33.93 -3.07
C THR A 175 -2.80 35.14 -3.87
N ASP A 176 -1.88 34.96 -4.81
CA ASP A 176 -1.34 36.04 -5.65
C ASP A 176 -2.41 36.60 -6.59
N LEU A 177 -3.19 35.74 -7.26
CA LEU A 177 -4.28 36.14 -8.15
C LEU A 177 -5.36 36.93 -7.43
N ASN A 178 -5.63 36.57 -6.18
CA ASN A 178 -6.68 37.18 -5.36
C ASN A 178 -6.17 38.35 -4.50
N THR A 179 -4.86 38.62 -4.48
CA THR A 179 -4.33 39.76 -3.75
C THR A 179 -4.48 41.04 -4.56
N ALA A 180 -5.02 42.07 -3.92
CA ALA A 180 -5.01 43.44 -4.43
C ALA A 180 -4.58 44.41 -3.33
N TRP A 181 -4.33 45.66 -3.71
CA TRP A 181 -3.82 46.69 -2.83
C TRP A 181 -4.61 47.96 -3.01
N TYR A 182 -4.98 48.62 -1.91
CA TYR A 182 -5.65 49.92 -1.98
C TYR A 182 -5.02 50.97 -1.09
N SER A 183 -5.20 52.23 -1.48
CA SER A 183 -4.83 53.39 -0.67
C SER A 183 -5.87 54.49 -0.83
N VAL A 184 -6.15 55.19 0.27
CA VAL A 184 -7.13 56.29 0.34
C VAL A 184 -6.43 57.47 0.98
N GLY A 185 -6.49 58.63 0.33
CA GLY A 185 -5.84 59.83 0.89
C GLY A 185 -6.05 61.07 0.02
N THR A 186 -5.57 62.20 0.52
CA THR A 186 -5.63 63.44 -0.27
C THR A 186 -4.63 63.39 -1.42
N ALA A 187 -4.91 64.09 -2.52
CA ALA A 187 -4.00 64.14 -3.66
C ALA A 187 -2.60 64.70 -3.30
N LYS A 188 -2.49 65.52 -2.26
CA LYS A 188 -1.20 66.03 -1.77
C LYS A 188 -0.45 64.93 -1.05
N GLU A 189 -1.09 64.27 -0.10
CA GLU A 189 -0.51 63.20 0.71
C GLU A 189 -0.05 62.01 -0.14
N LEU A 190 -0.91 61.52 -1.04
CA LEU A 190 -0.58 60.41 -1.93
C LEU A 190 0.61 60.73 -2.85
N ARG A 191 0.79 61.99 -3.26
CA ARG A 191 1.98 62.41 -4.04
C ARG A 191 3.22 62.51 -3.17
N THR A 192 3.10 63.10 -1.98
CA THR A 192 4.22 63.22 -1.03
C THR A 192 4.75 61.85 -0.61
N ASN A 193 3.87 60.86 -0.46
CA ASN A 193 4.24 59.49 -0.10
C ASN A 193 4.57 58.61 -1.33
N GLY A 194 4.69 59.19 -2.53
CA GLY A 194 5.12 58.47 -3.72
C GLY A 194 4.11 57.45 -4.28
N VAL A 195 2.84 57.52 -3.88
CA VAL A 195 1.75 56.69 -4.43
C VAL A 195 1.28 57.22 -5.78
N LEU A 196 1.21 58.54 -5.91
CA LEU A 196 0.79 59.23 -7.13
C LEU A 196 1.91 60.10 -7.68
N THR A 197 2.00 60.18 -9.00
CA THR A 197 2.78 61.18 -9.73
C THR A 197 1.87 62.06 -10.58
N LYS A 198 2.34 63.26 -10.93
CA LYS A 198 1.70 64.07 -11.95
C LYS A 198 2.18 63.61 -13.31
N SER A 199 1.26 63.24 -14.19
CA SER A 199 1.57 62.82 -15.56
C SER A 199 0.75 63.61 -16.58
N GLY A 200 1.38 63.97 -17.69
CA GLY A 200 0.79 64.78 -18.75
C GLY A 200 0.75 66.29 -18.45
N GLY A 201 0.25 67.05 -19.41
CA GLY A 201 0.12 68.52 -19.35
C GLY A 201 1.37 69.26 -19.84
N VAL A 202 1.14 70.39 -20.53
CA VAL A 202 2.22 71.31 -20.93
C VAL A 202 2.39 72.35 -19.83
N ALA A 203 3.60 72.49 -19.29
CA ALA A 203 3.89 73.44 -18.20
C ALA A 203 2.97 73.32 -16.95
N GLY A 204 2.55 72.09 -16.61
CA GLY A 204 1.74 71.81 -15.41
C GLY A 204 0.23 72.06 -15.56
N ILE A 205 -0.22 72.59 -16.69
CA ILE A 205 -1.65 72.77 -17.00
C ILE A 205 -2.17 71.48 -17.64
N GLY A 206 -3.24 70.92 -17.08
CA GLY A 206 -3.83 69.65 -17.52
C GLY A 206 -3.12 68.39 -17.01
N ALA A 207 -2.19 68.51 -16.05
CA ALA A 207 -1.56 67.37 -15.41
C ALA A 207 -2.58 66.56 -14.60
N THR A 208 -2.58 65.24 -14.78
CA THR A 208 -3.49 64.32 -14.07
C THR A 208 -2.73 63.51 -13.03
N ASN A 209 -3.45 63.03 -12.02
CA ASN A 209 -2.90 62.07 -11.06
C ASN A 209 -2.82 60.70 -11.69
N LYS A 210 -1.66 60.07 -11.65
CA LYS A 210 -1.45 58.70 -12.08
C LYS A 210 -0.73 57.91 -11.00
N LEU A 211 -1.01 56.60 -10.91
CA LEU A 211 -0.26 55.69 -10.07
C LEU A 211 1.24 55.78 -10.39
N ASN A 212 2.07 55.87 -9.36
CA ASN A 212 3.51 55.85 -9.50
C ASN A 212 4.00 54.42 -9.78
N THR A 213 4.23 54.06 -11.04
CA THR A 213 4.68 52.72 -11.42
C THR A 213 6.20 52.52 -11.35
N GLU A 214 6.98 53.59 -11.20
CA GLU A 214 8.46 53.53 -11.18
C GLU A 214 9.00 53.25 -9.78
N ASN A 215 8.46 53.92 -8.76
CA ASN A 215 8.87 53.79 -7.37
C ASN A 215 7.66 53.71 -6.45
N LEU A 216 6.85 52.65 -6.62
CA LEU A 216 5.61 52.49 -5.88
C LEU A 216 5.89 52.23 -4.39
N ALA A 217 5.41 53.13 -3.52
CA ALA A 217 5.50 52.97 -2.07
C ALA A 217 4.50 51.91 -1.56
N GLN A 218 4.85 50.62 -1.69
CA GLN A 218 3.98 49.50 -1.29
C GLN A 218 3.51 49.57 0.18
N THR A 219 4.33 50.13 1.08
CA THR A 219 4.00 50.30 2.50
C THR A 219 2.83 51.24 2.75
N TYR A 220 2.47 52.08 1.78
CA TYR A 220 1.34 53.00 1.86
C TYR A 220 0.04 52.39 1.30
N PHE A 221 0.09 51.12 0.88
CA PHE A 221 -1.07 50.35 0.48
C PHE A 221 -1.48 49.36 1.56
N THR A 222 -2.79 49.21 1.72
CA THR A 222 -3.37 48.11 2.48
C THR A 222 -3.62 46.94 1.54
N ARG A 223 -3.06 45.78 1.88
CA ARG A 223 -3.29 44.52 1.18
C ARG A 223 -4.72 44.02 1.46
N MET A 224 -5.40 43.51 0.44
CA MET A 224 -6.72 42.88 0.56
C MET A 224 -6.83 41.61 -0.28
N ASP A 225 -7.84 40.80 0.02
CA ASP A 225 -8.28 39.69 -0.82
C ASP A 225 -9.55 40.09 -1.58
N ILE A 226 -9.49 40.07 -2.91
CA ILE A 226 -10.57 40.52 -3.79
C ILE A 226 -11.84 39.65 -3.71
N THR A 227 -11.73 38.44 -3.18
CA THR A 227 -12.85 37.49 -3.08
C THR A 227 -13.69 37.72 -1.83
N THR A 228 -13.13 38.39 -0.82
CA THR A 228 -13.78 38.62 0.48
C THR A 228 -13.99 40.11 0.77
N THR A 229 -13.08 40.98 0.33
CA THR A 229 -13.20 42.44 0.53
C THR A 229 -13.96 43.07 -0.64
N LEU A 230 -15.27 43.21 -0.46
CA LEU A 230 -16.17 43.86 -1.44
C LEU A 230 -16.49 45.31 -1.12
N GLU A 231 -16.13 45.79 0.06
CA GLU A 231 -16.36 47.16 0.49
C GLU A 231 -15.08 47.77 1.05
N ILE A 232 -14.83 49.02 0.69
CA ILE A 232 -13.66 49.78 1.15
C ILE A 232 -14.16 51.06 1.81
N PRO A 233 -13.90 51.26 3.12
CA PRO A 233 -14.27 52.50 3.79
C PRO A 233 -13.39 53.65 3.26
N VAL A 234 -14.05 54.77 2.94
CA VAL A 234 -13.40 55.97 2.39
C VAL A 234 -13.55 57.14 3.35
N MET A 235 -14.70 57.24 4.04
CA MET A 235 -14.99 58.23 5.10
C MET A 235 -14.77 59.69 4.65
N ALA A 236 -15.14 60.01 3.41
CA ALA A 236 -14.98 61.35 2.84
C ALA A 236 -16.29 61.91 2.29
N LYS A 237 -16.34 63.24 2.10
CA LYS A 237 -17.50 63.92 1.47
C LYS A 237 -17.46 63.82 -0.05
N LYS A 238 -16.26 63.70 -0.62
CA LYS A 238 -16.03 63.52 -2.05
C LYS A 238 -14.86 62.57 -2.23
N ALA A 239 -15.00 61.66 -3.19
CA ALA A 239 -13.94 60.73 -3.56
C ALA A 239 -13.96 60.46 -5.06
N MET A 240 -12.78 60.24 -5.63
CA MET A 240 -12.60 59.86 -7.03
C MET A 240 -11.50 58.81 -7.14
N LEU A 241 -11.62 57.89 -8.09
CA LEU A 241 -10.56 56.93 -8.37
C LEU A 241 -9.45 57.60 -9.18
N ALA A 242 -8.20 57.47 -8.72
CA ALA A 242 -7.02 57.86 -9.49
C ALA A 242 -6.47 56.72 -10.35
N THR A 243 -6.90 55.47 -10.09
CA THR A 243 -6.62 54.29 -10.91
C THR A 243 -7.82 53.94 -11.77
N SER A 244 -7.59 53.29 -12.91
CA SER A 244 -8.64 52.92 -13.86
C SER A 244 -9.26 51.59 -13.50
N HIS A 245 -10.58 51.59 -13.26
CA HIS A 245 -11.40 50.41 -13.03
C HIS A 245 -12.65 50.52 -13.91
N PRO A 246 -13.15 49.41 -14.51
CA PRO A 246 -14.30 49.46 -15.39
C PRO A 246 -15.53 50.12 -14.74
N ALA A 247 -16.22 50.96 -15.51
CA ALA A 247 -17.48 51.54 -15.05
C ALA A 247 -18.53 50.44 -14.85
N GLY A 248 -19.35 50.57 -13.81
CA GLY A 248 -20.38 49.58 -13.46
C GLY A 248 -19.88 48.40 -12.62
N SER A 249 -18.57 48.19 -12.48
CA SER A 249 -18.03 47.17 -11.56
C SER A 249 -17.92 47.65 -10.11
N TYR A 250 -18.27 48.93 -9.83
CA TYR A 250 -18.25 49.53 -8.50
C TYR A 250 -19.23 50.73 -8.39
N LYS A 251 -19.49 51.16 -7.16
CA LYS A 251 -20.21 52.40 -6.84
C LYS A 251 -19.75 53.01 -5.51
N PHE A 252 -19.92 54.32 -5.35
CA PHE A 252 -19.79 54.97 -4.04
C PHE A 252 -21.14 55.03 -3.34
N GLU A 253 -21.19 54.69 -2.06
CA GLU A 253 -22.38 54.79 -1.21
C GLU A 253 -22.18 55.82 -0.09
N GLY A 254 -23.27 56.32 0.49
CA GLY A 254 -23.23 57.27 1.61
C GLY A 254 -22.61 58.63 1.27
N GLY A 255 -22.57 59.02 -0.01
CA GLY A 255 -21.91 60.26 -0.44
C GLY A 255 -20.38 60.19 -0.36
N ALA A 256 -19.80 59.03 -0.72
CA ALA A 256 -18.37 58.70 -0.61
C ALA A 256 -17.89 58.27 0.80
N GLU A 257 -18.81 57.76 1.62
CA GLU A 257 -18.48 57.09 2.88
C GLU A 257 -17.75 55.76 2.63
N LYS A 258 -18.18 55.00 1.61
CA LYS A 258 -17.55 53.74 1.19
C LYS A 258 -17.62 53.52 -0.32
N LEU A 259 -16.66 52.74 -0.83
CA LEU A 259 -16.66 52.18 -2.17
C LEU A 259 -17.17 50.74 -2.10
N VAL A 260 -18.19 50.39 -2.86
CA VAL A 260 -18.73 49.03 -2.98
C VAL A 260 -18.34 48.46 -4.35
N ILE A 261 -17.67 47.32 -4.33
CA ILE A 261 -17.27 46.55 -5.51
C ILE A 261 -18.43 45.61 -5.87
N ILE A 262 -19.00 45.78 -7.06
CA ILE A 262 -20.16 45.02 -7.55
C ILE A 262 -19.70 43.76 -8.29
N ASP A 263 -18.68 43.89 -9.13
CA ASP A 263 -18.04 42.79 -9.85
C ASP A 263 -16.53 42.84 -9.58
N PRO A 264 -16.01 42.02 -8.66
CA PRO A 264 -14.60 42.01 -8.32
C PRO A 264 -13.69 41.66 -9.50
N ASN A 265 -14.10 40.70 -10.35
CA ASN A 265 -13.28 40.27 -11.47
C ASN A 265 -13.16 41.38 -12.50
N ALA A 266 -14.27 42.03 -12.85
CA ALA A 266 -14.25 43.19 -13.73
C ALA A 266 -13.48 44.35 -13.10
N PHE A 267 -13.73 44.67 -11.83
CA PHE A 267 -13.08 45.78 -11.12
C PHE A 267 -11.56 45.65 -11.10
N TRP A 268 -11.03 44.46 -10.81
CA TRP A 268 -9.58 44.20 -10.71
C TRP A 268 -8.93 43.74 -12.02
N SER A 269 -9.64 43.80 -13.15
CA SER A 269 -9.15 43.31 -14.46
C SER A 269 -8.04 44.17 -15.07
N LEU A 270 -8.05 45.49 -14.82
CA LEU A 270 -7.09 46.44 -15.40
C LEU A 270 -5.90 46.74 -14.48
N SER A 271 -6.11 46.68 -13.17
CA SER A 271 -5.11 46.99 -12.15
C SER A 271 -5.45 46.27 -10.86
N LYS A 272 -4.45 45.72 -10.17
CA LYS A 272 -4.54 45.20 -8.79
C LYS A 272 -4.25 46.27 -7.72
N TYR A 273 -3.98 47.50 -8.15
CA TYR A 273 -3.81 48.66 -7.30
C TYR A 273 -4.99 49.61 -7.47
N LEU A 274 -5.61 49.95 -6.34
CA LEU A 274 -6.69 50.93 -6.24
C LEU A 274 -6.19 52.15 -5.48
N VAL A 275 -6.34 53.33 -6.06
CA VAL A 275 -6.05 54.59 -5.36
C VAL A 275 -7.29 55.47 -5.38
N ILE A 276 -7.78 55.82 -4.19
CA ILE A 276 -8.93 56.70 -4.00
C ILE A 276 -8.42 58.05 -3.49
N VAL A 277 -8.68 59.09 -4.26
CA VAL A 277 -8.37 60.47 -3.88
C VAL A 277 -9.59 61.07 -3.20
N VAL A 278 -9.41 61.62 -2.00
CA VAL A 278 -10.49 62.25 -1.22
C VAL A 278 -10.29 63.76 -1.08
N GLU A 279 -11.42 64.47 -0.95
CA GLU A 279 -11.51 65.92 -0.67
C GLU A 279 -12.43 66.23 0.52
#